data_AF-A0A9W9ANA5-F1
#
_entry.id   AF-A0A9W9ANA5-F1
#
_cell.length_a   1.000
_cell.length_b   1.000
_cell.length_c   1.000
_cell.angle_alpha   90.00
_cell.angle_beta   90.00
_cell.angle_gamma   90.00
#
_symmetry.space_group_name_H-M   'P 1'
#
loop_
_entity.id
_entity.type
_entity.pdbx_description
1 polymer ?
#
loop_
_entity_poly.entity_id
_entity_poly.type
_entity_poly.pdbx_seq_one_letter_code
_entity_poly.pdbx_strand_id
1 'polypeptide(L)'
;MYSCAFVLLFGMTGAELGLVSDLLHEGGNSESNYPSAEFKHDLGLLLFTCIASLLYIIGHAFISMGLNIFVNFVLAVFWGTGAGVLFHVSPFESFTCDKPSSSFSPNWAAYSDRCARVVTMQGLAWTLWGLSIILMFGMLFHLVEFKARKNVFMYKV
;
A
#
# COMPACT_ATOMS: atom_id res chain seq x y z
N MET A 1 -16.43 -3.38 13.54
CA MET A 1 -15.53 -3.64 12.38
C MET A 1 -15.26 -2.39 11.57
N TYR A 2 -16.27 -1.67 11.08
CA TYR A 2 -16.09 -0.48 10.24
C TYR A 2 -15.18 0.59 10.89
N SER A 3 -15.51 1.07 12.09
CA SER A 3 -14.69 2.08 12.80
C SER A 3 -13.26 1.62 13.08
N CYS A 4 -13.05 0.34 13.43
CA CYS A 4 -11.72 -0.22 13.66
C CYS A 4 -10.88 -0.23 12.37
N ALA A 5 -11.49 -0.57 11.23
CA ALA A 5 -10.81 -0.59 9.94
C ALA A 5 -10.37 0.82 9.50
N PHE A 6 -11.19 1.85 9.73
CA PHE A 6 -10.82 3.23 9.40
C PHE A 6 -9.73 3.80 10.34
N VAL A 7 -9.74 3.45 11.62
CA VAL A 7 -8.66 3.82 12.54
C VAL A 7 -7.34 3.16 12.13
N LEU A 8 -7.36 1.89 11.76
CA LEU A 8 -6.20 1.18 11.23
C LEU A 8 -5.71 1.78 9.91
N LEU A 9 -6.64 2.10 9.00
CA LEU A 9 -6.32 2.76 7.73
C LEU A 9 -5.62 4.10 7.98
N PHE A 10 -6.14 4.92 8.90
CA PHE A 10 -5.53 6.20 9.27
C PHE A 10 -4.13 6.04 9.87
N GLY A 11 -3.98 5.16 10.87
CA GLY A 11 -2.70 4.96 11.56
C GLY A 11 -1.61 4.44 10.63
N MET A 12 -1.91 3.44 9.81
CA MET A 12 -0.95 2.86 8.87
C MET A 12 -0.64 3.82 7.71
N THR A 13 -1.65 4.52 7.17
CA THR A 13 -1.42 5.54 6.14
C THR A 13 -0.53 6.68 6.68
N GLY A 14 -0.76 7.11 7.92
CA GLY A 14 0.08 8.12 8.57
C GLY A 14 1.53 7.66 8.77
N ALA A 15 1.73 6.39 9.15
CA ALA A 15 3.06 5.80 9.27
C ALA A 15 3.78 5.74 7.91
N GLU A 16 3.09 5.28 6.87
CA GLU A 16 3.62 5.20 5.50
C GLU A 16 3.96 6.59 4.96
N LEU A 17 3.06 7.57 5.17
CA LEU A 17 3.29 8.97 4.79
C LEU A 17 4.56 9.53 5.43
N GLY A 18 4.79 9.24 6.71
CA GLY A 18 5.99 9.65 7.43
C GLY A 18 7.27 9.07 6.80
N LEU A 19 7.29 7.77 6.51
CA LEU A 19 8.44 7.08 5.92
C LEU A 19 8.74 7.55 4.49
N VAL A 20 7.70 7.64 3.66
CA VAL A 20 7.83 8.12 2.27
C VAL A 20 8.31 9.58 2.24
N SER A 21 7.74 10.43 3.10
CA SER A 21 8.11 11.85 3.15
C SER A 21 9.55 12.06 3.63
N ASP A 22 10.02 11.26 4.59
CA ASP A 22 11.39 11.29 5.08
C ASP A 22 12.39 10.96 3.95
N LEU A 23 12.16 9.87 3.22
CA LEU A 23 13.01 9.49 2.08
C LEU A 23 12.98 10.52 0.94
N LEU A 24 11.81 11.08 0.63
CA LEU A 24 11.68 12.12 -0.39
C LEU A 24 12.37 13.43 0.01
N HIS A 25 12.32 13.82 1.29
CA HIS A 25 13.03 14.99 1.79
C HIS A 25 14.55 14.78 1.78
N GLU A 26 15.04 13.60 2.17
CA GLU A 26 16.46 13.27 2.12
C GLU A 26 16.99 13.22 0.67
N GLY A 27 16.23 12.61 -0.25
CA GLY A 27 16.63 12.44 -1.66
C GLY A 27 16.39 13.68 -2.52
N GLY A 28 15.48 14.57 -2.14
CA GLY A 28 15.10 15.75 -2.92
C GLY A 28 14.57 15.40 -4.32
N ASN A 29 14.68 16.35 -5.25
CA ASN A 29 14.09 16.22 -6.59
C ASN A 29 14.99 15.54 -7.64
N SER A 30 16.26 15.28 -7.33
CA SER A 30 17.18 14.66 -8.31
C SER A 30 17.03 13.15 -8.32
N GLU A 31 16.92 12.54 -9.52
CA GLU A 31 16.88 11.08 -9.67
C GLU A 31 18.18 10.40 -9.24
N SER A 32 19.31 11.10 -9.35
CA SER A 32 20.63 10.59 -8.96
C SER A 32 20.75 10.26 -7.47
N ASN A 33 19.83 10.76 -6.63
CA ASN A 33 19.85 10.58 -5.19
C ASN A 33 19.08 9.31 -4.75
N TYR A 34 18.47 8.60 -5.69
CA TYR A 34 17.71 7.37 -5.46
C TYR A 34 18.41 6.19 -6.14
N PRO A 35 18.20 4.94 -5.67
CA PRO A 35 18.85 3.76 -6.26
C PRO A 35 18.45 3.51 -7.73
N SER A 36 17.23 3.92 -8.10
CA SER A 36 16.70 3.87 -9.46
C SER A 36 15.61 4.94 -9.66
N ALA A 37 15.33 5.30 -10.91
CA ALA A 37 14.21 6.18 -11.26
C ALA A 37 12.86 5.54 -10.90
N GLU A 38 12.73 4.23 -11.07
CA GLU A 38 11.54 3.46 -10.69
C GLU A 38 11.22 3.62 -9.21
N PHE A 39 12.21 3.48 -8.32
CA PHE A 39 12.03 3.66 -6.89
C PHE A 39 11.56 5.07 -6.53
N LYS A 40 12.14 6.10 -7.15
CA LYS A 40 11.70 7.50 -6.92
C LYS A 40 10.26 7.72 -7.35
N HIS A 41 9.88 7.24 -8.53
CA HIS A 41 8.51 7.38 -9.01
C HIS A 41 7.52 6.64 -8.13
N ASP A 42 7.92 5.47 -7.61
CA ASP A 42 7.12 4.69 -6.69
C ASP A 42 6.92 5.39 -5.34
N LEU A 43 7.95 6.05 -4.79
CA LEU A 43 7.79 6.94 -3.63
C LEU A 43 6.77 8.05 -3.89
N GLY A 44 6.76 8.62 -5.10
CA GLY A 44 5.76 9.60 -5.52
C GLY A 44 4.34 9.02 -5.58
N LEU A 45 4.20 7.79 -6.09
CA LEU A 45 2.94 7.06 -6.14
C LEU A 45 2.42 6.77 -4.71
N LEU A 46 3.28 6.29 -3.82
CA LEU A 46 2.93 6.02 -2.42
C LEU A 46 2.55 7.31 -1.68
N LEU A 47 3.27 8.41 -1.90
CA LEU A 47 2.92 9.72 -1.33
C LEU A 47 1.52 10.17 -1.78
N PHE A 48 1.25 10.10 -3.08
CA PHE A 48 -0.09 10.40 -3.61
C PHE A 48 -1.15 9.50 -2.99
N THR A 49 -0.87 8.20 -2.89
CA THR A 49 -1.81 7.21 -2.35
C THR A 49 -2.08 7.43 -0.86
N CYS A 50 -1.07 7.87 -0.10
CA CYS A 50 -1.23 8.31 1.29
C CYS A 50 -2.22 9.48 1.38
N ILE A 51 -1.99 10.55 0.60
CA ILE A 51 -2.84 11.74 0.60
C ILE A 51 -4.26 11.38 0.18
N ALA A 52 -4.42 10.59 -0.89
CA ALA A 52 -5.72 10.14 -1.37
C ALA A 52 -6.46 9.30 -0.31
N SER A 53 -5.76 8.41 0.41
CA SER A 53 -6.32 7.61 1.49
C SER A 53 -6.76 8.47 2.68
N LEU A 54 -5.97 9.48 3.07
CA LEU A 54 -6.35 10.42 4.14
C LEU A 54 -7.56 11.28 3.76
N LEU A 55 -7.61 11.78 2.52
CA LEU A 55 -8.79 12.48 2.01
C LEU A 55 -10.02 11.58 1.98
N TYR A 56 -9.85 10.32 1.58
CA TYR A 56 -10.91 9.32 1.63
C TYR A 56 -11.39 9.08 3.07
N ILE A 57 -10.49 8.93 4.05
CA ILE A 57 -10.87 8.78 5.47
C ILE A 57 -11.71 9.96 5.96
N ILE A 58 -11.46 11.18 5.50
CA ILE A 58 -12.30 12.34 5.88
C ILE A 58 -13.65 12.31 5.10
N GLY A 59 -13.62 11.95 3.82
CA GLY A 59 -14.77 12.02 2.92
C GLY A 59 -15.71 10.82 2.92
N HIS A 60 -15.29 9.65 3.43
CA HIS A 60 -16.01 8.37 3.24
C HIS A 60 -17.45 8.38 3.77
N ALA A 61 -17.71 9.15 4.83
CA ALA A 61 -19.02 9.26 5.47
C ALA A 61 -20.02 10.11 4.65
N PHE A 62 -19.54 10.91 3.70
CA PHE A 62 -20.35 11.85 2.92
C PHE A 62 -20.67 11.37 1.50
N ILE A 63 -20.18 10.18 1.14
CA ILE A 63 -20.35 9.61 -0.19
C ILE A 63 -21.18 8.32 -0.14
N SER A 64 -21.77 7.94 -1.28
CA SER A 64 -22.60 6.73 -1.36
C SER A 64 -21.78 5.46 -1.13
N MET A 65 -22.44 4.37 -0.72
CA MET A 65 -21.79 3.06 -0.54
C MET A 65 -21.13 2.56 -1.84
N GLY A 66 -21.77 2.77 -2.99
CA GLY A 66 -21.20 2.41 -4.29
C GLY A 66 -19.90 3.17 -4.60
N LEU A 67 -19.86 4.48 -4.29
CA LEU A 67 -18.65 5.27 -4.48
C LEU A 67 -17.55 4.87 -3.48
N ASN A 68 -17.91 4.53 -2.22
CA ASN A 68 -16.96 3.97 -1.26
C ASN A 68 -16.29 2.70 -1.77
N ILE A 69 -17.07 1.76 -2.34
CA ILE A 69 -16.55 0.51 -2.92
C ILE A 69 -15.57 0.83 -4.06
N PHE A 70 -15.96 1.72 -4.97
CA PHE A 70 -15.11 2.13 -6.09
C PHE A 70 -13.81 2.79 -5.62
N VAL A 71 -13.86 3.70 -4.64
CA VAL A 71 -12.66 4.35 -4.10
C VAL A 71 -11.75 3.33 -3.42
N ASN A 72 -12.28 2.37 -2.65
CA ASN A 72 -11.44 1.32 -2.05
C ASN A 72 -10.80 0.41 -3.11
N PHE A 73 -11.50 0.13 -4.20
CA PHE A 73 -10.89 -0.57 -5.33
C PHE A 73 -9.71 0.21 -5.92
N VAL A 74 -9.89 1.51 -6.17
CA VAL A 74 -8.81 2.39 -6.68
C VAL A 74 -7.64 2.43 -5.69
N LEU A 75 -7.89 2.65 -4.40
CA LEU A 75 -6.85 2.65 -3.38
C LEU A 75 -6.13 1.29 -3.29
N ALA A 76 -6.86 0.17 -3.41
CA ALA A 76 -6.24 -1.15 -3.47
C ALA A 76 -5.30 -1.27 -4.68
N VAL A 77 -5.71 -0.83 -5.88
CA VAL A 77 -4.83 -0.87 -7.06
C VAL A 77 -3.55 -0.06 -6.83
N PHE A 78 -3.66 1.14 -6.26
CA PHE A 78 -2.52 2.00 -6.00
C PHE A 78 -1.59 1.45 -4.91
N TRP A 79 -2.13 1.03 -3.76
CA TRP A 79 -1.34 0.40 -2.70
C TRP A 79 -0.68 -0.90 -3.16
N GLY A 80 -1.40 -1.73 -3.91
CA GLY A 80 -0.87 -2.98 -4.46
C GLY A 80 0.22 -2.75 -5.51
N THR A 81 0.06 -1.72 -6.34
CA THR A 81 1.09 -1.34 -7.33
C THR A 81 2.35 -0.86 -6.61
N GLY A 82 2.22 0.04 -5.64
CA GLY A 82 3.38 0.53 -4.88
C GLY A 82 4.08 -0.57 -4.09
N ALA A 83 3.32 -1.45 -3.44
CA ALA A 83 3.88 -2.60 -2.74
C ALA A 83 4.62 -3.57 -3.69
N GLY A 84 4.05 -3.82 -4.87
CA GLY A 84 4.63 -4.68 -5.88
C GLY A 84 5.90 -4.11 -6.52
N VAL A 85 5.92 -2.81 -6.79
CA VAL A 85 7.11 -2.13 -7.33
C VAL A 85 8.21 -2.10 -6.28
N LEU A 86 7.96 -1.64 -5.05
CA LEU A 86 8.93 -1.70 -3.95
C LEU A 86 9.55 -3.10 -3.79
N PHE A 87 8.72 -4.14 -3.80
CA PHE A 87 9.18 -5.53 -3.69
C PHE A 87 10.03 -5.97 -4.88
N HIS A 88 9.71 -5.51 -6.09
CA HIS A 88 10.43 -5.89 -7.29
C HIS A 88 11.79 -5.18 -7.41
N VAL A 89 11.83 -3.89 -7.10
CA VAL A 89 13.00 -3.04 -7.37
C VAL A 89 14.01 -3.05 -6.21
N SER A 90 13.56 -3.28 -4.98
CA SER A 90 14.43 -3.28 -3.81
C SER A 90 14.98 -4.68 -3.53
N PRO A 91 16.29 -4.82 -3.23
CA PRO A 91 16.88 -6.09 -2.84
C PRO A 91 16.72 -6.37 -1.34
N PHE A 92 15.95 -5.53 -0.64
CA PHE A 92 15.84 -5.55 0.81
C PHE A 92 14.69 -6.43 1.25
N GLU A 93 15.03 -7.42 2.05
CA GLU A 93 14.13 -8.28 2.79
C GLU A 93 14.36 -8.11 4.29
N SER A 94 13.37 -8.44 5.10
CA SER A 94 13.43 -8.33 6.57
C SER A 94 14.64 -9.04 7.20
N PHE A 95 15.13 -10.11 6.58
CA PHE A 95 16.29 -10.89 7.02
C PHE A 95 17.62 -10.48 6.37
N THR A 96 17.64 -9.42 5.56
CA THR A 96 18.84 -8.95 4.85
C THR A 96 19.39 -7.63 5.37
N CYS A 97 18.70 -6.94 6.28
CA CYS A 97 19.13 -5.63 6.74
C CYS A 97 20.44 -5.61 7.54
N ASP A 98 20.87 -6.75 8.09
CA ASP A 98 22.16 -6.89 8.77
C ASP A 98 23.31 -7.28 7.82
N LYS A 99 23.03 -7.48 6.52
CA LYS A 99 24.08 -7.82 5.55
C LYS A 99 24.98 -6.61 5.26
N PRO A 100 26.28 -6.83 5.01
CA PRO A 100 27.19 -5.75 4.68
C PRO A 100 26.78 -5.07 3.37
N SER A 101 27.00 -3.75 3.29
CA SER A 101 26.67 -2.94 2.11
C SER A 101 27.29 -3.47 0.81
N SER A 102 28.46 -4.09 0.90
CA SER A 102 29.17 -4.74 -0.22
C SER A 102 28.44 -5.93 -0.84
N SER A 103 27.40 -6.46 -0.19
CA SER A 103 26.58 -7.56 -0.71
C SER A 103 25.46 -7.10 -1.65
N PHE A 104 25.21 -5.79 -1.74
CA PHE A 104 24.18 -5.20 -2.60
C PHE A 104 24.80 -4.56 -3.84
N SER A 105 23.99 -4.29 -4.87
CA SER A 105 24.46 -3.54 -6.03
C SER A 105 24.89 -2.12 -5.62
N PRO A 106 25.82 -1.45 -6.33
CA PRO A 106 26.37 -0.17 -5.90
C PRO A 106 25.32 0.89 -5.56
N ASN A 107 24.22 0.93 -6.31
CA ASN A 107 23.13 1.89 -6.08
C ASN A 107 22.36 1.60 -4.78
N TRP A 108 22.12 0.33 -4.46
CA TRP A 108 21.41 -0.09 -3.24
C TRP A 108 22.33 -0.19 -2.01
N ALA A 109 23.64 -0.38 -2.22
CA ALA A 109 24.63 -0.39 -1.14
C ALA A 109 24.64 0.95 -0.38
N ALA A 110 24.47 2.06 -1.08
CA ALA A 110 24.35 3.40 -0.49
C ALA A 110 23.05 3.62 0.33
N TYR A 111 22.07 2.72 0.18
CA TYR A 111 20.79 2.71 0.89
C TYR A 111 20.70 1.60 1.94
N SER A 112 21.79 0.86 2.19
CA SER A 112 21.80 -0.28 3.12
C SER A 112 21.45 0.10 4.56
N ASP A 113 21.80 1.32 4.98
CA ASP A 113 21.42 1.92 6.27
C ASP A 113 19.90 2.17 6.39
N ARG A 114 19.19 2.21 5.26
CA ARG A 114 17.74 2.46 5.18
C ARG A 114 16.94 1.18 4.93
N CYS A 115 17.58 0.01 4.93
CA CYS A 115 16.92 -1.28 4.63
C CYS A 115 15.63 -1.47 5.46
N ALA A 116 15.70 -1.26 6.78
CA ALA A 116 14.55 -1.42 7.67
C ALA A 116 13.38 -0.48 7.31
N ARG A 117 13.68 0.75 6.85
CA ARG A 117 12.65 1.71 6.41
C ARG A 117 11.96 1.21 5.14
N VAL A 118 12.73 0.79 4.12
CA VAL A 118 12.19 0.29 2.86
C VAL A 118 11.34 -0.97 3.06
N VAL A 119 11.81 -1.92 3.86
CA VAL A 119 11.06 -3.14 4.20
C VAL A 119 9.78 -2.81 4.96
N THR A 120 9.84 -1.85 5.89
CA THR A 120 8.64 -1.40 6.63
C THR A 120 7.62 -0.76 5.69
N MET A 121 8.06 0.08 4.76
CA MET A 121 7.20 0.68 3.75
C MET A 121 6.51 -0.37 2.88
N GLN A 122 7.28 -1.34 2.39
CA GLN A 122 6.72 -2.45 1.63
C GLN A 122 5.66 -3.23 2.43
N GLY A 123 5.93 -3.51 3.71
CA GLY A 123 4.99 -4.19 4.60
C GLY A 123 3.70 -3.38 4.85
N LEU A 124 3.83 -2.08 5.07
CA LEU A 124 2.70 -1.16 5.23
C LEU A 124 1.87 -1.07 3.95
N ALA A 125 2.51 -0.93 2.79
CA ALA A 125 1.83 -0.88 1.50
C ALA A 125 1.02 -2.16 1.21
N TRP A 126 1.60 -3.35 1.46
CA TRP A 126 0.86 -4.62 1.36
C TRP A 126 -0.30 -4.72 2.35
N THR A 127 -0.11 -4.22 3.57
CA THR A 127 -1.16 -4.24 4.60
C THR A 127 -2.31 -3.29 4.24
N LEU A 128 -2.00 -2.10 3.73
CA LEU A 128 -2.97 -1.12 3.25
C LEU A 128 -3.73 -1.62 2.03
N TRP A 129 -3.05 -2.31 1.10
CA TRP A 129 -3.70 -3.04 0.01
C TRP A 129 -4.72 -4.05 0.55
N GLY A 130 -4.30 -4.93 1.47
CA GLY A 130 -5.17 -5.94 2.06
C GLY A 130 -6.36 -5.33 2.78
N LEU A 131 -6.14 -4.24 3.52
CA LEU A 131 -7.20 -3.51 4.21
C LEU A 131 -8.21 -2.89 3.24
N SER A 132 -7.76 -2.27 2.15
CA SER A 132 -8.64 -1.73 1.10
C SER A 132 -9.47 -2.82 0.43
N ILE A 133 -8.89 -4.00 0.18
CA ILE A 133 -9.63 -5.17 -0.36
C ILE A 133 -10.69 -5.66 0.64
N ILE A 134 -10.34 -5.80 1.92
CA ILE A 134 -11.27 -6.23 2.97
C ILE A 134 -12.43 -5.23 3.11
N LEU A 135 -12.14 -3.92 3.11
CA LEU A 135 -13.17 -2.87 3.15
C LEU A 135 -14.08 -2.94 1.91
N MET A 136 -13.50 -3.06 0.71
CA MET A 136 -14.25 -3.17 -0.54
C MET A 136 -15.22 -4.36 -0.51
N PHE A 137 -14.73 -5.56 -0.20
CA PHE A 137 -15.59 -6.74 -0.12
C PHE A 137 -16.58 -6.66 1.04
N GLY A 138 -16.16 -6.17 2.21
CA GLY A 138 -17.06 -5.99 3.35
C GLY A 138 -18.26 -5.08 3.02
N MET A 139 -18.02 -4.00 2.26
CA MET A 139 -19.09 -3.12 1.78
C MET A 139 -19.93 -3.76 0.67
N LEU A 140 -19.32 -4.50 -0.26
CA LEU A 140 -20.06 -5.29 -1.25
C LEU A 140 -21.00 -6.29 -0.57
N PHE A 141 -20.50 -7.01 0.44
CA PHE A 141 -21.30 -7.94 1.25
C PHE A 141 -22.45 -7.28 1.98
N HIS A 142 -22.30 -6.01 2.36
CA HIS A 142 -23.37 -5.26 2.98
C HIS A 142 -24.39 -4.72 1.96
N LEU A 143 -23.95 -4.42 0.75
CA LEU A 143 -24.78 -3.85 -0.31
C LEU A 143 -25.63 -4.91 -1.03
N VAL A 144 -25.12 -6.14 -1.16
CA VAL A 144 -25.79 -7.21 -1.93
C VAL A 144 -26.32 -8.32 -1.02
N GLU A 145 -27.56 -8.74 -1.26
CA GLU A 145 -28.15 -9.90 -0.58
C GLU A 145 -27.75 -11.18 -1.33
N PHE A 146 -26.89 -12.00 -0.73
CA PHE A 146 -26.52 -13.29 -1.31
C PHE A 146 -27.64 -14.31 -1.12
N LYS A 147 -28.44 -14.54 -2.17
CA LYS A 147 -29.43 -15.63 -2.20
C LYS A 147 -28.87 -16.86 -2.89
N ALA A 148 -28.92 -18.00 -2.21
CA ALA A 148 -28.59 -19.29 -2.81
C ALA A 148 -29.53 -19.57 -3.99
N ARG A 149 -28.95 -19.82 -5.18
CA ARG A 149 -29.74 -20.18 -6.36
C ARG A 149 -30.14 -21.66 -6.26
N LYS A 150 -31.44 -21.93 -6.20
CA LYS A 150 -32.01 -23.28 -6.03
C LYS A 150 -31.64 -24.31 -7.12
N ASN A 151 -31.15 -23.85 -8.27
CA ASN A 151 -30.89 -24.69 -9.45
C ASN A 151 -29.41 -24.74 -9.86
N VAL A 152 -28.48 -24.39 -8.96
CA VAL A 152 -27.05 -24.40 -9.26
C VAL A 152 -26.37 -25.38 -8.31
N PHE A 153 -26.21 -26.62 -8.76
CA PHE A 153 -25.44 -27.65 -8.06
C PHE A 153 -24.04 -27.70 -8.66
N MET A 154 -23.01 -27.56 -7.82
CA MET A 154 -21.60 -27.63 -8.24
C MET A 154 -21.18 -29.07 -8.59
N TYR A 155 -21.90 -30.06 -8.04
CA TYR A 155 -21.79 -31.47 -8.36
C TYR A 155 -23.19 -32.01 -8.67
N LYS A 156 -23.36 -32.67 -9.83
CA LYS A 156 -24.54 -33.49 -10.08
C LYS A 156 -24.45 -34.70 -9.14
N VAL A 157 -25.37 -34.80 -8.19
CA VAL A 157 -25.66 -36.07 -7.50
C VAL A 157 -26.60 -36.87 -8.40
#